data_AF-A0A4Q4MHJ8-F1
#
_entry.id   AF-A0A4Q4MHJ8-F1
#
_cell.length_a   1.000
_cell.length_b   1.000
_cell.length_c   1.000
_cell.angle_alpha   90.00
_cell.angle_beta   90.00
_cell.angle_gamma   90.00
#
_symmetry.space_group_name_H-M   'P 1'
#
loop_
_entity.id
_entity.type
_entity.pdbx_description
1 polymer ?
#
loop_
_entity_poly.entity_id
_entity_poly.type
_entity_poly.pdbx_seq_one_letter_code
_entity_poly.pdbx_strand_id
1 'polypeptide(L)'
;MIPKLSQFSSTFSTAPSHFTTFWRQPHRQAAKDIRRRWRRCALWILLAAWLALLLFAFAVLIAPTSSVDSGSQLACLPDDSFALDPSKFRFFSKSGFFQITLGFGHMNFTEVKTIDIAWDILVGRGGQALVAYISWRVFAQYVTTSMEVTPVTFGTYRTIFLPNGGLFVSTLCMIRDFVRRHGLHSKIAMVFMVCTMTFTFVYPTIASAMTGYSANVDAFIQTTGGEYVPFNAFSFAYFVIHDGSRIDLEDDHIALDKDPEKSNYQLIPLLGSLDGRFSTCHWDPSRIGNRDFNSTYCELQRNVSRYAAEYGFNRGDKINSTFGGQLLPPPTLNISAPSLVRTTKYEDEDYDSYEDRLFRVTNDPSQMLWAYDNKTYDFNYLQGNGKCQAALDYKWGFSYIQLFIMVIFHIVWTIGLFTMWIRACMVMKKRGRGREDVAGENKAVFELAAAMREQMNEPTKEEGDDVSALTEAKLRRRIKNDLRGGSISYNTPILPNGEGGEKWNAIAWIKSHKLSIIAMVVCLVAMMINLFVWVPDDTGTVALLPLPTVLIAALYIGSTRGSRIVLFVWIFVLVVIPTQITVSIATY
;
A
#
# COMPACT_ATOMS: atom_id res chain seq x y z
N MET A 1 -22.54 68.82 65.40
CA MET A 1 -21.64 67.70 65.09
C MET A 1 -22.29 66.83 64.01
N ILE A 2 -22.24 67.29 62.75
CA ILE A 2 -22.48 66.62 61.45
C ILE A 2 -21.75 67.54 60.42
N PRO A 3 -21.38 67.12 59.21
CA PRO A 3 -20.22 66.33 58.82
C PRO A 3 -19.19 67.15 57.98
N LYS A 4 -17.96 66.63 57.83
CA LYS A 4 -16.99 67.15 56.85
C LYS A 4 -17.28 66.59 55.46
N LEU A 5 -17.34 67.50 54.49
CA LEU A 5 -17.37 67.28 53.04
C LEU A 5 -15.97 67.52 52.48
N SER A 6 -15.28 66.44 52.10
CA SER A 6 -14.26 66.33 51.05
C SER A 6 -13.77 64.87 51.13
N GLN A 7 -13.66 64.09 50.06
CA GLN A 7 -13.03 64.38 48.79
C GLN A 7 -13.52 63.33 47.77
N PHE A 8 -13.93 63.79 46.60
CA PHE A 8 -14.07 62.97 45.40
C PHE A 8 -12.66 62.51 44.98
N SER A 9 -12.41 61.21 44.93
CA SER A 9 -11.34 60.66 44.10
C SER A 9 -11.85 59.45 43.31
N SER A 10 -11.46 59.46 42.05
CA SER A 10 -11.91 58.64 40.95
C SER A 10 -11.68 57.15 41.15
N THR A 11 -12.76 56.36 41.19
CA THR A 11 -12.69 54.94 40.82
C THR A 11 -12.64 54.82 39.29
N PHE A 12 -11.45 54.95 38.72
CA PHE A 12 -11.18 54.46 37.38
C PHE A 12 -11.06 52.92 37.48
N SER A 13 -12.18 52.22 37.43
CA SER A 13 -12.18 50.78 37.22
C SER A 13 -11.70 50.53 35.80
N THR A 14 -10.44 50.13 35.67
CA THR A 14 -9.91 49.55 34.44
C THR A 14 -10.66 48.24 34.17
N ALA A 15 -11.75 48.33 33.41
CA ALA A 15 -12.35 47.17 32.79
C ALA A 15 -11.25 46.49 31.94
N PRO A 16 -10.86 45.23 32.22
CA PRO A 16 -9.88 44.56 31.39
C PRO A 16 -10.39 44.53 29.96
N SER A 17 -9.55 44.94 29.02
CA SER A 17 -9.92 45.06 27.61
C SER A 17 -10.60 43.77 27.14
N HIS A 18 -11.73 43.93 26.46
CA HIS A 18 -12.60 42.84 25.99
C HIS A 18 -11.84 41.73 25.22
N PHE A 19 -10.65 42.05 24.71
CA PHE A 19 -9.72 41.15 24.04
C PHE A 19 -9.05 40.13 24.98
N THR A 20 -8.67 40.54 26.20
CA THR A 20 -8.01 39.65 27.17
C THR A 20 -8.96 38.60 27.75
N THR A 21 -10.22 38.97 27.96
CA THR A 21 -11.29 38.04 28.34
C THR A 21 -11.69 37.13 27.19
N PHE A 22 -11.70 37.63 25.95
CA PHE A 22 -12.00 36.87 24.73
C PHE A 22 -11.02 35.71 24.46
N TRP A 23 -9.72 35.86 24.77
CA TRP A 23 -8.74 34.78 24.57
C TRP A 23 -8.51 33.90 25.80
N ARG A 24 -8.55 34.45 27.02
CA ARG A 24 -8.16 33.71 28.24
C ARG A 24 -9.18 32.63 28.64
N GLN A 25 -10.47 32.88 28.48
CA GLN A 25 -11.52 31.90 28.80
C GLN A 25 -11.52 30.71 27.81
N PRO A 26 -11.49 30.92 26.48
CA PRO A 26 -11.37 29.84 25.51
C PRO A 26 -10.09 29.00 25.65
N HIS A 27 -8.96 29.59 26.00
CA HIS A 27 -7.72 28.85 26.26
C HIS A 27 -7.82 27.89 27.44
N ARG A 28 -8.42 28.33 28.56
CA ARG A 28 -8.65 27.47 29.73
C ARG A 28 -9.59 26.33 29.39
N GLN A 29 -10.59 26.58 28.53
CA GLN A 29 -11.53 25.57 28.09
C GLN A 29 -10.90 24.58 27.11
N ALA A 30 -10.10 25.06 26.16
CA ALA A 30 -9.29 24.24 25.26
C ALA A 30 -8.33 23.31 26.01
N ALA A 31 -7.65 23.81 27.05
CA ALA A 31 -6.77 22.99 27.87
C ALA A 31 -7.53 21.86 28.62
N LYS A 32 -8.74 22.14 29.14
CA LYS A 32 -9.60 21.13 29.76
C LYS A 32 -10.10 20.10 28.74
N ASP A 33 -10.49 20.56 27.57
CA ASP A 33 -10.99 19.71 26.48
C ASP A 33 -9.90 18.79 25.92
N ILE A 34 -8.68 19.31 25.71
CA ILE A 34 -7.49 18.52 25.36
C ILE A 34 -7.28 17.43 26.40
N ARG A 35 -7.17 17.79 27.69
CA ARG A 35 -6.86 16.81 28.75
C ARG A 35 -7.88 15.67 28.82
N ARG A 36 -9.15 15.95 28.49
CA ARG A 36 -10.23 14.95 28.54
C ARG A 36 -10.37 14.13 27.25
N ARG A 37 -10.16 14.73 26.07
CA ARG A 37 -10.55 14.13 24.78
C ARG A 37 -9.38 13.80 23.85
N TRP A 38 -8.18 14.32 24.12
CA TRP A 38 -6.96 14.10 23.32
C TRP A 38 -6.74 12.63 22.97
N ARG A 39 -6.73 11.74 23.96
CA ARG A 39 -6.44 10.31 23.74
C ARG A 39 -7.45 9.65 22.78
N ARG A 40 -8.73 10.00 22.90
CA ARG A 40 -9.77 9.49 22.00
C ARG A 40 -9.59 10.05 20.60
N CYS A 41 -9.30 11.34 20.49
CA CYS A 41 -9.02 11.99 19.20
C CYS A 41 -7.82 11.35 18.49
N ALA A 42 -6.72 11.16 19.21
CA ALA A 42 -5.51 10.53 18.67
C ALA A 42 -5.78 9.10 18.18
N LEU A 43 -6.54 8.30 18.94
CA LEU A 43 -6.94 6.95 18.52
C LEU A 43 -7.82 6.97 17.25
N TRP A 44 -8.75 7.92 17.12
CA TRP A 44 -9.56 8.07 15.91
C TRP A 44 -8.73 8.50 14.70
N ILE A 45 -7.76 9.39 14.89
CA ILE A 45 -6.84 9.81 13.81
C ILE A 45 -5.96 8.63 13.39
N LEU A 46 -5.41 7.87 14.34
CA LEU A 46 -4.61 6.68 14.04
C LEU A 46 -5.43 5.63 13.28
N LEU A 47 -6.69 5.41 13.68
CA LEU A 47 -7.59 4.50 12.96
C LEU A 47 -7.89 5.00 11.54
N ALA A 48 -8.13 6.30 11.36
CA ALA A 48 -8.38 6.88 10.04
C ALA A 48 -7.13 6.78 9.14
N ALA A 49 -5.95 7.06 9.69
CA ALA A 49 -4.67 6.93 8.98
C ALA A 49 -4.39 5.49 8.58
N TRP A 50 -4.62 4.53 9.49
CA TRP A 50 -4.51 3.11 9.21
C TRP A 50 -5.43 2.66 8.08
N LEU A 51 -6.71 3.06 8.12
CA LEU A 51 -7.67 2.74 7.06
C LEU A 51 -7.32 3.40 5.74
N ALA A 52 -6.88 4.66 5.75
CA ALA A 52 -6.42 5.35 4.55
C ALA A 52 -5.21 4.63 3.94
N LEU A 53 -4.22 4.23 4.75
CA LEU A 53 -3.06 3.48 4.26
C LEU A 53 -3.45 2.14 3.64
N LEU A 54 -4.35 1.38 4.28
CA LEU A 54 -4.83 0.11 3.74
C LEU A 54 -5.61 0.27 2.44
N LEU A 55 -6.50 1.27 2.36
CA LEU A 55 -7.29 1.54 1.16
C LEU A 55 -6.41 2.08 0.03
N PHE A 56 -5.41 2.89 0.34
CA PHE A 56 -4.42 3.35 -0.63
C PHE A 56 -3.58 2.20 -1.15
N ALA A 57 -3.01 1.38 -0.27
CA ALA A 57 -2.26 0.19 -0.67
C ALA A 57 -3.11 -0.75 -1.52
N PHE A 58 -4.37 -0.99 -1.14
CA PHE A 58 -5.30 -1.80 -1.92
C PHE A 58 -5.58 -1.19 -3.31
N ALA A 59 -5.76 0.13 -3.38
CA ALA A 59 -6.02 0.83 -4.63
C ALA A 59 -4.78 0.85 -5.55
N VAL A 60 -3.58 1.08 -5.02
CA VAL A 60 -2.32 1.01 -5.78
C VAL A 60 -2.06 -0.41 -6.29
N LEU A 61 -2.31 -1.42 -5.47
CA LEU A 61 -2.15 -2.81 -5.88
C LEU A 61 -3.23 -3.24 -6.89
N ILE A 62 -4.42 -2.65 -6.92
CA ILE A 62 -5.48 -2.99 -7.90
C ILE A 62 -5.43 -2.14 -9.16
N ALA A 63 -4.88 -0.93 -9.07
CA ALA A 63 -4.70 -0.06 -10.22
C ALA A 63 -4.11 -0.90 -11.36
N PRO A 64 -4.60 -0.73 -12.59
CA PRO A 64 -3.99 -1.40 -13.72
C PRO A 64 -2.49 -1.12 -13.59
N THR A 65 -1.70 -2.17 -13.41
CA THR A 65 -0.24 -2.09 -13.55
C THR A 65 0.06 -1.91 -15.03
N SER A 66 -0.62 -0.95 -15.66
CA SER A 66 -0.35 -0.47 -16.99
C SER A 66 0.97 0.25 -16.86
N SER A 67 1.96 -0.31 -17.55
CA SER A 67 3.36 0.11 -17.62
C SER A 67 4.10 0.06 -16.28
N VAL A 68 5.03 -0.90 -16.20
CA VAL A 68 6.33 -0.66 -15.55
C VAL A 68 6.76 0.76 -15.92
N ASP A 69 6.82 1.63 -14.91
CA ASP A 69 7.03 3.07 -15.09
C ASP A 69 8.29 3.32 -15.92
N SER A 70 8.20 4.38 -16.71
CA SER A 70 8.93 4.65 -17.96
C SER A 70 10.39 5.09 -17.76
N GLY A 71 11.03 4.69 -16.67
CA GLY A 71 12.40 5.11 -16.31
C GLY A 71 13.48 4.04 -16.49
N SER A 72 13.12 2.76 -16.38
CA SER A 72 14.07 1.66 -16.55
C SER A 72 13.34 0.39 -17.01
N GLN A 73 12.96 0.36 -18.29
CA GLN A 73 12.54 -0.89 -18.91
C GLN A 73 13.72 -1.87 -18.80
N LEU A 74 13.64 -2.81 -17.86
CA LEU A 74 14.62 -3.86 -17.65
C LEU A 74 14.21 -5.08 -18.46
N ALA A 75 15.17 -5.71 -19.13
CA ALA A 75 14.93 -6.95 -19.88
C ALA A 75 14.72 -8.17 -18.97
N CYS A 76 15.14 -8.04 -17.71
CA CYS A 76 14.79 -8.97 -16.64
C CYS A 76 13.53 -8.49 -15.95
N LEU A 77 12.48 -9.30 -16.09
CA LEU A 77 11.20 -9.07 -15.46
C LEU A 77 11.29 -9.30 -13.94
N PRO A 78 10.32 -8.80 -13.16
CA PRO A 78 10.30 -9.00 -11.71
C PRO A 78 10.18 -10.46 -11.24
N ASP A 79 9.88 -11.40 -12.14
CA ASP A 79 9.91 -12.85 -11.89
C ASP A 79 11.24 -13.51 -12.28
N ASP A 80 12.28 -12.71 -12.53
CA ASP A 80 13.61 -13.06 -12.99
C ASP A 80 13.64 -13.74 -14.38
N SER A 81 12.55 -13.65 -15.14
CA SER A 81 12.49 -14.12 -16.52
C SER A 81 13.00 -13.06 -17.50
N PHE A 82 13.64 -13.50 -18.59
CA PHE A 82 14.07 -12.61 -19.66
C PHE A 82 12.92 -12.37 -20.64
N ALA A 83 12.60 -11.10 -20.92
CA ALA A 83 11.62 -10.74 -21.94
C ALA A 83 12.01 -9.44 -22.66
N LEU A 84 11.90 -9.46 -23.98
CA LEU A 84 12.10 -8.28 -24.83
C LEU A 84 10.89 -7.34 -24.84
N ASP A 85 9.73 -7.85 -24.44
CA ASP A 85 8.46 -7.14 -24.37
C ASP A 85 7.94 -7.13 -22.92
N PRO A 86 8.37 -6.15 -22.10
CA PRO A 86 7.99 -6.09 -20.70
C PRO A 86 6.51 -5.74 -20.49
N SER A 87 5.81 -5.25 -21.52
CA SER A 87 4.40 -4.86 -21.44
C SER A 87 3.47 -6.05 -21.17
N LYS A 88 3.91 -7.27 -21.49
CA LYS A 88 3.14 -8.50 -21.32
C LYS A 88 3.21 -9.07 -19.90
N PHE A 89 4.07 -8.53 -19.04
CA PHE A 89 4.21 -9.03 -17.68
C PHE A 89 2.93 -8.81 -16.85
N ARG A 90 2.56 -9.82 -16.05
CA ARG A 90 1.37 -9.77 -15.18
C ARG A 90 1.77 -10.06 -13.75
N PHE A 91 1.60 -9.07 -12.87
CA PHE A 91 1.89 -9.21 -11.44
C PHE A 91 1.06 -10.29 -10.73
N PHE A 92 -0.15 -10.57 -11.22
CA PHE A 92 -1.01 -11.66 -10.71
C PHE A 92 -0.71 -13.04 -11.34
N SER A 93 0.50 -13.27 -11.86
CA SER A 93 0.94 -14.60 -12.30
C SER A 93 1.24 -15.52 -11.10
N LYS A 94 0.90 -16.81 -11.21
CA LYS A 94 1.18 -17.80 -10.15
C LYS A 94 2.67 -17.96 -9.86
N SER A 95 3.54 -17.71 -10.84
CA SER A 95 5.01 -17.74 -10.65
C SER A 95 5.46 -16.73 -9.60
N GLY A 96 4.83 -15.55 -9.55
CA GLY A 96 5.18 -14.46 -8.64
C GLY A 96 4.75 -14.65 -7.18
N PHE A 97 4.13 -15.78 -6.80
CA PHE A 97 3.61 -15.95 -5.44
C PHE A 97 4.71 -15.97 -4.37
N PHE A 98 5.86 -16.58 -4.65
CA PHE A 98 7.00 -16.63 -3.72
C PHE A 98 8.19 -15.78 -4.17
N GLN A 99 8.08 -15.10 -5.32
CA GLN A 99 9.13 -14.25 -5.84
C GLN A 99 8.98 -12.81 -5.35
N ILE A 100 10.10 -12.09 -5.33
CA ILE A 100 10.16 -10.69 -4.95
C ILE A 100 9.90 -9.85 -6.19
N THR A 101 8.62 -9.70 -6.50
CA THR A 101 8.15 -8.94 -7.67
C THR A 101 8.15 -7.43 -7.45
N LEU A 102 8.22 -6.98 -6.20
CA LEU A 102 8.38 -5.57 -5.81
C LEU A 102 9.68 -5.41 -5.01
N GLY A 103 10.81 -5.51 -5.71
CA GLY A 103 12.14 -5.33 -5.13
C GLY A 103 12.66 -3.92 -5.31
N PHE A 104 13.37 -3.40 -4.31
CA PHE A 104 13.95 -2.07 -4.33
C PHE A 104 15.39 -2.06 -3.80
N GLY A 105 16.22 -1.22 -4.41
CA GLY A 105 17.58 -0.93 -3.97
C GLY A 105 18.66 -1.88 -4.49
N HIS A 106 19.90 -1.38 -4.45
CA HIS A 106 21.12 -2.12 -4.74
C HIS A 106 21.95 -2.16 -3.44
N MET A 107 21.86 -3.27 -2.73
CA MET A 107 22.37 -3.42 -1.36
C MET A 107 23.31 -4.61 -1.24
N ASN A 108 24.18 -4.59 -0.22
CA ASN A 108 25.00 -5.75 0.12
C ASN A 108 24.18 -6.82 0.85
N PHE A 109 24.63 -8.08 0.78
CA PHE A 109 23.98 -9.21 1.47
C PHE A 109 23.69 -8.94 2.96
N THR A 110 24.65 -8.32 3.66
CA THR A 110 24.52 -8.02 5.10
C THR A 110 23.42 -6.99 5.36
N GLU A 111 23.25 -6.00 4.49
CA GLU A 111 22.25 -4.94 4.64
C GLU A 111 20.85 -5.52 4.47
N VAL A 112 20.60 -6.23 3.36
CA VAL A 112 19.29 -6.84 3.10
C VAL A 112 18.90 -7.86 4.17
N LYS A 113 19.87 -8.64 4.66
CA LYS A 113 19.62 -9.61 5.73
C LYS A 113 19.28 -8.93 7.06
N THR A 114 19.88 -7.79 7.34
CA THR A 114 19.56 -7.01 8.55
C THR A 114 18.15 -6.43 8.48
N ILE A 115 17.76 -5.90 7.31
CA ILE A 115 16.41 -5.38 7.06
C ILE A 115 15.37 -6.48 7.23
N ASP A 116 15.61 -7.65 6.64
CA ASP A 116 14.73 -8.82 6.71
C ASP A 116 14.51 -9.29 8.17
N ILE A 117 15.59 -9.43 8.94
CA ILE A 117 15.52 -9.77 10.36
C ILE A 117 14.76 -8.70 11.16
N ALA A 118 15.02 -7.42 10.91
CA ALA A 118 14.34 -6.32 11.60
C ALA A 118 12.84 -6.32 11.29
N TRP A 119 12.46 -6.60 10.05
CA TRP A 119 11.07 -6.74 9.62
C TRP A 119 10.36 -7.89 10.35
N ASP A 120 10.96 -9.08 10.40
CA ASP A 120 10.39 -10.25 11.07
C ASP A 120 10.16 -10.03 12.57
N ILE A 121 11.07 -9.29 13.23
CA ILE A 121 10.94 -8.97 14.65
C ILE A 121 9.87 -7.88 14.87
N LEU A 122 9.99 -6.74 14.20
CA LEU A 122 9.14 -5.57 14.45
C LEU A 122 7.74 -5.75 13.88
N VAL A 123 7.65 -6.10 12.60
CA VAL A 123 6.37 -6.28 11.91
C VAL A 123 5.84 -7.67 12.19
N GLY A 124 6.64 -8.72 12.02
CA GLY A 124 6.18 -10.09 12.26
C GLY A 124 5.73 -10.34 13.70
N ARG A 125 6.64 -10.27 14.68
CA ARG A 125 6.32 -10.54 16.10
C ARG A 125 5.65 -9.36 16.80
N GLY A 126 6.14 -8.14 16.59
CA GLY A 126 5.54 -6.93 17.17
C GLY A 126 4.14 -6.68 16.64
N GLY A 127 3.93 -6.82 15.34
CA GLY A 127 2.60 -6.75 14.71
C GLY A 127 1.66 -7.83 15.22
N GLN A 128 2.12 -9.09 15.35
CA GLN A 128 1.33 -10.17 15.95
C GLN A 128 0.86 -9.80 17.37
N ALA A 129 1.76 -9.29 18.22
CA ALA A 129 1.41 -8.89 19.58
C ALA A 129 0.37 -7.76 19.60
N LEU A 130 0.50 -6.77 18.70
CA LEU A 130 -0.44 -5.67 18.57
C LEU A 130 -1.82 -6.14 18.10
N VAL A 131 -1.88 -6.96 17.05
CA VAL A 131 -3.13 -7.55 16.53
C VAL A 131 -3.81 -8.40 17.59
N ALA A 132 -3.04 -9.22 18.32
CA ALA A 132 -3.55 -10.03 19.42
C ALA A 132 -4.15 -9.16 20.53
N TYR A 133 -3.44 -8.12 20.96
CA TYR A 133 -3.88 -7.22 22.02
C TYR A 133 -5.17 -6.47 21.66
N ILE A 134 -5.24 -5.90 20.46
CA ILE A 134 -6.44 -5.17 20.01
C ILE A 134 -7.63 -6.13 19.89
N SER A 135 -7.42 -7.31 19.28
CA SER A 135 -8.46 -8.33 19.12
C SER A 135 -8.99 -8.78 20.47
N TRP A 136 -8.10 -9.08 21.42
CA TRP A 136 -8.43 -9.44 22.79
C TRP A 136 -9.33 -8.39 23.46
N ARG A 137 -8.97 -7.11 23.38
CA ARG A 137 -9.73 -6.02 24.03
C ARG A 137 -11.17 -5.95 23.51
N VAL A 138 -11.36 -6.12 22.20
CA VAL A 138 -12.69 -6.14 21.57
C VAL A 138 -13.44 -7.42 21.91
N PHE A 139 -12.78 -8.57 21.92
CA PHE A 139 -13.41 -9.85 22.26
C PHE A 139 -13.88 -9.89 23.70
N ALA A 140 -13.06 -9.43 24.65
CA ALA A 140 -13.45 -9.36 26.06
C ALA A 140 -14.68 -8.45 26.26
N GLN A 141 -14.73 -7.30 25.60
CA GLN A 141 -15.91 -6.42 25.59
C GLN A 141 -17.14 -7.11 25.01
N TYR A 142 -16.99 -7.74 23.84
CA TYR A 142 -18.09 -8.41 23.16
C TYR A 142 -18.64 -9.59 23.96
N VAL A 143 -17.77 -10.44 24.50
CA VAL A 143 -18.17 -11.59 25.33
C VAL A 143 -18.85 -11.12 26.61
N THR A 144 -18.33 -10.08 27.27
CA THR A 144 -19.00 -9.47 28.43
C THR A 144 -20.44 -9.08 28.08
N THR A 145 -20.65 -8.38 26.96
CA THR A 145 -22.00 -7.99 26.54
C THR A 145 -22.88 -9.18 26.12
N SER A 146 -22.28 -10.22 25.57
CA SER A 146 -23.01 -11.43 25.17
C SER A 146 -23.45 -12.26 26.38
N MET A 147 -22.64 -12.28 27.45
CA MET A 147 -22.93 -13.00 28.70
C MET A 147 -24.12 -12.44 29.47
N GLU A 148 -24.49 -11.19 29.21
CA GLU A 148 -25.70 -10.56 29.73
C GLU A 148 -26.96 -10.92 28.91
N VAL A 149 -26.85 -11.69 27.83
CA VAL A 149 -27.99 -12.11 26.98
C VAL A 149 -28.08 -13.63 26.96
N THR A 150 -26.94 -14.29 26.76
CA THR A 150 -26.83 -15.74 26.65
C THR A 150 -25.68 -16.22 27.53
N PRO A 151 -25.88 -17.26 28.36
CA PRO A 151 -24.80 -17.84 29.14
C PRO A 151 -23.68 -18.36 28.22
N VAL A 152 -22.44 -18.21 28.68
CA VAL A 152 -21.23 -18.65 27.98
C VAL A 152 -20.55 -19.76 28.78
N THR A 153 -19.86 -20.70 28.13
CA THR A 153 -19.22 -21.81 28.86
C THR A 153 -18.00 -21.36 29.66
N PHE A 154 -17.67 -22.09 30.74
CA PHE A 154 -16.45 -21.83 31.53
C PHE A 154 -15.18 -21.89 30.68
N GLY A 155 -15.14 -22.76 29.66
CA GLY A 155 -14.02 -22.87 28.74
C GLY A 155 -13.80 -21.58 27.93
N THR A 156 -14.86 -21.08 27.28
CA THR A 156 -14.81 -19.82 26.53
C THR A 156 -14.46 -18.63 27.43
N TYR A 157 -15.04 -18.56 28.63
CA TYR A 157 -14.72 -17.51 29.60
C TYR A 157 -13.25 -17.54 30.01
N ARG A 158 -12.73 -18.74 30.32
CA ARG A 158 -11.31 -18.90 30.66
C ARG A 158 -10.41 -18.51 29.49
N THR A 159 -10.72 -18.94 28.26
CA THR A 159 -9.92 -18.57 27.08
C THR A 159 -9.87 -17.05 26.84
N ILE A 160 -10.92 -16.30 27.20
CA ILE A 160 -11.09 -14.86 26.89
C ILE A 160 -10.83 -13.95 28.11
N PHE A 161 -10.66 -14.48 29.31
CA PHE A 161 -10.31 -13.66 30.49
C PHE A 161 -9.13 -14.18 31.31
N LEU A 162 -8.79 -15.47 31.17
CA LEU A 162 -7.72 -16.16 31.90
C LEU A 162 -6.86 -16.98 30.92
N PRO A 163 -6.14 -16.32 29.99
CA PRO A 163 -5.47 -17.00 28.90
C PRO A 163 -4.28 -17.82 29.44
N ASN A 164 -4.54 -19.07 29.77
CA ASN A 164 -3.54 -20.04 30.23
C ASN A 164 -3.08 -20.91 29.05
N GLY A 165 -2.07 -20.44 28.31
CA GLY A 165 -1.41 -21.21 27.25
C GLY A 165 -1.05 -20.39 25.99
N GLY A 166 -0.32 -21.01 25.08
CA GLY A 166 0.02 -20.41 23.78
C GLY A 166 -1.21 -20.17 22.89
N LEU A 167 -1.13 -19.17 22.01
CA LEU A 167 -2.21 -18.73 21.10
C LEU A 167 -2.87 -19.91 20.36
N PHE A 168 -2.07 -20.89 19.95
CA PHE A 168 -2.51 -22.11 19.26
C PHE A 168 -3.52 -22.95 20.06
N VAL A 169 -3.20 -23.24 21.33
CA VAL A 169 -4.05 -24.07 22.21
C VAL A 169 -5.35 -23.34 22.51
N SER A 170 -5.28 -22.03 22.70
CA SER A 170 -6.44 -21.15 22.90
C SER A 170 -7.38 -21.16 21.69
N THR A 171 -6.86 -21.07 20.47
CA THR A 171 -7.65 -21.14 19.23
C THR A 171 -8.36 -22.49 19.09
N LEU A 172 -7.64 -23.61 19.29
CA LEU A 172 -8.23 -24.95 19.22
C LEU A 172 -9.30 -25.19 20.29
N CYS A 173 -9.08 -24.71 21.52
CA CYS A 173 -10.07 -24.79 22.58
C CYS A 173 -11.32 -23.98 22.23
N MET A 174 -11.15 -22.78 21.68
CA MET A 174 -12.28 -21.93 21.29
C MET A 174 -13.09 -22.53 20.13
N ILE A 175 -12.41 -23.10 19.12
CA ILE A 175 -13.07 -23.84 18.03
C ILE A 175 -13.88 -25.01 18.60
N ARG A 176 -13.26 -25.85 19.44
CA ARG A 176 -13.93 -27.02 20.04
C ARG A 176 -15.15 -26.60 20.85
N ASP A 177 -15.01 -25.57 21.67
CA ASP A 177 -16.07 -25.14 22.58
C ASP A 177 -17.23 -24.49 21.80
N PHE A 178 -16.98 -23.80 20.69
CA PHE A 178 -18.04 -23.26 19.83
C PHE A 178 -18.74 -24.29 18.93
N VAL A 179 -18.01 -25.31 18.47
CA VAL A 179 -18.57 -26.37 17.61
C VAL A 179 -19.34 -27.41 18.42
N ARG A 180 -18.85 -27.77 19.61
CA ARG A 180 -19.40 -28.89 20.40
C ARG A 180 -20.22 -28.49 21.64
N ARG A 181 -20.26 -27.21 22.04
CA ARG A 181 -20.94 -26.75 23.27
C ARG A 181 -21.82 -25.50 23.03
N HIS A 182 -22.29 -24.88 24.12
CA HIS A 182 -23.01 -23.61 24.09
C HIS A 182 -22.15 -22.51 23.44
N GLY A 183 -22.63 -22.01 22.29
CA GLY A 183 -22.02 -20.88 21.59
C GLY A 183 -22.64 -19.54 21.99
N LEU A 184 -22.00 -18.44 21.61
CA LEU A 184 -22.56 -17.10 21.74
C LEU A 184 -23.85 -16.95 20.92
N HIS A 185 -24.67 -15.96 21.29
CA HIS A 185 -25.89 -15.59 20.58
C HIS A 185 -25.70 -15.42 19.06
N SER A 186 -24.54 -14.91 18.62
CA SER A 186 -24.23 -14.70 17.20
C SER A 186 -23.25 -15.74 16.66
N LYS A 187 -23.72 -16.62 15.75
CA LYS A 187 -22.87 -17.58 15.03
C LYS A 187 -21.80 -16.89 14.18
N ILE A 188 -22.15 -15.79 13.52
CA ILE A 188 -21.24 -15.00 12.69
C ILE A 188 -20.08 -14.42 13.53
N ALA A 189 -20.37 -13.93 14.74
CA ALA A 189 -19.34 -13.39 15.62
C ALA A 189 -18.37 -14.48 16.08
N MET A 190 -18.86 -15.69 16.34
CA MET A 190 -17.99 -16.83 16.68
C MET A 190 -17.05 -17.22 15.56
N VAL A 191 -17.56 -17.31 14.32
CA VAL A 191 -16.73 -17.60 13.14
C VAL A 191 -15.66 -16.52 12.98
N PHE A 192 -16.03 -15.25 13.08
CA PHE A 192 -15.07 -14.14 12.97
C PHE A 192 -14.00 -14.16 14.06
N MET A 193 -14.36 -14.43 15.32
CA MET A 193 -13.39 -14.54 16.41
C MET A 193 -12.39 -15.68 16.16
N VAL A 194 -12.86 -16.85 15.71
CA VAL A 194 -12.00 -17.99 15.34
C VAL A 194 -11.07 -17.64 14.17
N CYS A 195 -11.60 -17.03 13.11
CA CYS A 195 -10.80 -16.59 11.97
C CYS A 195 -9.73 -15.58 12.39
N THR A 196 -10.06 -14.63 13.27
CA THR A 196 -9.12 -13.64 13.77
C THR A 196 -8.05 -14.25 14.68
N MET A 197 -8.40 -15.20 15.54
CA MET A 197 -7.41 -15.94 16.34
C MET A 197 -6.47 -16.78 15.46
N THR A 198 -7.00 -17.37 14.40
CA THR A 198 -6.21 -18.11 13.40
C THR A 198 -5.28 -17.17 12.64
N PHE A 199 -5.80 -16.03 12.15
CA PHE A 199 -5.01 -14.99 11.50
C PHE A 199 -3.88 -14.48 12.41
N THR A 200 -4.19 -14.17 13.67
CA THR A 200 -3.20 -13.74 14.67
C THR A 200 -2.12 -14.80 14.90
N PHE A 201 -2.47 -16.09 14.85
CA PHE A 201 -1.52 -17.18 14.98
C PHE A 201 -0.57 -17.27 13.78
N VAL A 202 -1.10 -17.24 12.55
CA VAL A 202 -0.28 -17.34 11.32
C VAL A 202 0.38 -16.02 10.91
N TYR A 203 0.05 -14.92 11.59
CA TYR A 203 0.48 -13.57 11.26
C TYR A 203 1.99 -13.43 11.00
N PRO A 204 2.90 -13.89 11.90
CA PRO A 204 4.33 -13.73 11.66
C PRO A 204 4.81 -14.53 10.45
N THR A 205 4.21 -15.70 10.20
CA THR A 205 4.58 -16.54 9.07
C THR A 205 4.20 -15.89 7.75
N ILE A 206 3.01 -15.30 7.66
CA ILE A 206 2.58 -14.57 6.45
C ILE A 206 3.42 -13.29 6.29
N ALA A 207 3.68 -12.56 7.38
CA ALA A 207 4.46 -11.33 7.37
C ALA A 207 5.92 -11.55 6.94
N SER A 208 6.50 -12.69 7.30
CA SER A 208 7.84 -13.12 6.87
C SER A 208 7.83 -13.62 5.42
N ALA A 209 6.85 -14.45 5.05
CA ALA A 209 6.77 -15.02 3.70
C ALA A 209 6.52 -13.97 2.60
N MET A 210 5.86 -12.85 2.93
CA MET A 210 5.53 -11.81 1.95
C MET A 210 6.72 -10.88 1.65
N THR A 211 7.77 -10.93 2.46
CA THR A 211 9.01 -10.16 2.27
C THR A 211 10.19 -11.08 2.03
N GLY A 212 11.27 -10.51 1.50
CA GLY A 212 12.53 -11.21 1.43
C GLY A 212 13.56 -10.43 0.64
N TYR A 213 14.67 -11.09 0.38
CA TYR A 213 15.72 -10.57 -0.50
C TYR A 213 16.13 -11.59 -1.55
N SER A 214 16.59 -11.08 -2.69
CA SER A 214 17.13 -11.87 -3.80
C SER A 214 18.30 -11.10 -4.39
N ALA A 215 19.21 -11.80 -5.09
CA ALA A 215 20.24 -11.12 -5.86
C ALA A 215 19.55 -10.28 -6.95
N ASN A 216 20.11 -9.11 -7.26
CA ASN A 216 19.74 -8.40 -8.47
C ASN A 216 20.10 -9.26 -9.68
N VAL A 217 19.40 -9.04 -10.79
CA VAL A 217 19.60 -9.84 -12.00
C VAL A 217 19.84 -8.94 -13.19
N ASP A 218 20.85 -9.31 -13.98
CA ASP A 218 21.21 -8.64 -15.21
C ASP A 218 20.94 -9.57 -16.40
N ALA A 219 20.54 -8.98 -17.53
CA ALA A 219 20.20 -9.72 -18.72
C ALA A 219 21.46 -10.02 -19.55
N PHE A 220 21.64 -11.29 -19.92
CA PHE A 220 22.70 -11.78 -20.79
C PHE A 220 22.11 -12.58 -21.95
N ILE A 221 22.73 -12.48 -23.12
CA ILE A 221 22.38 -13.25 -24.31
C ILE A 221 23.54 -14.14 -24.67
N GLN A 222 23.22 -15.39 -24.98
CA GLN A 222 24.18 -16.31 -25.57
C GLN A 222 24.33 -16.01 -27.07
N THR A 223 25.51 -15.57 -27.49
CA THR A 223 25.84 -15.33 -28.91
C THR A 223 26.00 -16.64 -29.66
N THR A 224 26.05 -16.58 -31.00
CA THR A 224 26.27 -17.76 -31.86
C THR A 224 27.62 -18.44 -31.59
N GLY A 225 28.59 -17.71 -31.03
CA GLY A 225 29.89 -18.23 -30.57
C GLY A 225 29.84 -18.92 -29.20
N GLY A 226 28.69 -18.92 -28.52
CA GLY A 226 28.49 -19.53 -27.20
C GLY A 226 28.87 -18.64 -26.01
N GLU A 227 29.34 -17.42 -26.27
CA GLU A 227 29.69 -16.42 -25.24
C GLU A 227 28.44 -15.74 -24.67
N TYR A 228 28.44 -15.41 -23.38
CA TYR A 228 27.38 -14.64 -22.74
C TYR A 228 27.73 -13.17 -22.72
N VAL A 229 26.97 -12.37 -23.48
CA VAL A 229 27.17 -10.94 -23.62
C VAL A 229 26.03 -10.20 -22.91
N PRO A 230 26.30 -9.15 -22.13
CA PRO A 230 25.27 -8.37 -21.48
C PRO A 230 24.33 -7.73 -22.51
N PHE A 231 23.02 -7.77 -22.27
CA PHE A 231 22.02 -7.28 -23.23
C PHE A 231 22.15 -5.78 -23.51
N ASN A 232 22.63 -4.99 -22.55
CA ASN A 232 22.89 -3.56 -22.73
C ASN A 232 23.98 -3.27 -23.79
N ALA A 233 24.80 -4.26 -24.16
CA ALA A 233 25.78 -4.13 -25.24
C ALA A 233 25.14 -4.27 -26.64
N PHE A 234 23.90 -4.75 -26.74
CA PHE A 234 23.19 -4.85 -28.00
C PHE A 234 22.55 -3.50 -28.36
N SER A 235 22.49 -3.22 -29.65
CA SER A 235 21.79 -2.05 -30.20
C SER A 235 20.70 -2.51 -31.15
N PHE A 236 19.67 -1.70 -31.32
CA PHE A 236 18.70 -1.94 -32.41
C PHE A 236 19.35 -1.67 -33.76
N ALA A 237 19.01 -2.47 -34.76
CA ALA A 237 19.42 -2.27 -36.15
C ALA A 237 18.23 -1.77 -36.98
N TYR A 238 18.33 -0.55 -37.51
CA TYR A 238 17.27 0.05 -38.31
C TYR A 238 17.33 -0.40 -39.77
N PHE A 239 18.53 -0.48 -40.34
CA PHE A 239 18.73 -0.95 -41.70
C PHE A 239 20.15 -1.51 -41.88
N VAL A 240 20.31 -2.39 -42.85
CA VAL A 240 21.59 -2.97 -43.28
C VAL A 240 21.85 -2.52 -44.72
N ILE A 241 22.99 -1.88 -44.94
CA ILE A 241 23.44 -1.41 -46.25
C ILE A 241 24.43 -2.44 -46.80
N HIS A 242 23.99 -3.26 -47.75
CA HIS A 242 24.80 -4.36 -48.25
C HIS A 242 25.98 -3.89 -49.11
N ASP A 243 25.81 -2.79 -49.85
CA ASP A 243 26.80 -2.20 -50.75
C ASP A 243 27.33 -0.85 -50.24
N GLY A 244 27.68 -0.80 -48.95
CA GLY A 244 28.15 0.40 -48.26
C GLY A 244 29.44 1.00 -48.84
N SER A 245 30.28 0.21 -49.52
CA SER A 245 31.51 0.69 -50.19
C SER A 245 31.26 1.79 -51.23
N ARG A 246 30.03 1.88 -51.74
CA ARG A 246 29.63 2.91 -52.72
C ARG A 246 29.40 4.29 -52.12
N ILE A 247 29.29 4.36 -50.79
CA ILE A 247 29.04 5.57 -50.01
C ILE A 247 30.11 5.74 -48.92
N ASP A 248 31.31 5.23 -49.16
CA ASP A 248 32.46 5.28 -48.24
C ASP A 248 32.22 4.60 -46.87
N LEU A 249 31.33 3.60 -46.83
CA LEU A 249 31.11 2.71 -45.68
C LEU A 249 31.63 1.29 -45.97
N GLU A 250 31.69 0.45 -44.95
CA GLU A 250 31.96 -0.98 -45.16
C GLU A 250 30.76 -1.65 -45.84
N ASP A 251 31.00 -2.68 -46.66
CA ASP A 251 29.91 -3.52 -47.14
C ASP A 251 29.22 -4.22 -45.95
N ASP A 252 27.92 -4.48 -46.06
CA ASP A 252 27.06 -4.94 -44.95
C ASP A 252 27.06 -4.03 -43.70
N HIS A 253 27.23 -2.71 -43.89
CA HIS A 253 27.17 -1.76 -42.78
C HIS A 253 25.79 -1.74 -42.10
N ILE A 254 25.79 -1.97 -40.78
CA ILE A 254 24.57 -1.97 -39.96
C ILE A 254 24.41 -0.60 -39.31
N ALA A 255 23.31 0.09 -39.63
CA ALA A 255 22.96 1.31 -38.91
C ALA A 255 22.19 0.98 -37.64
N LEU A 256 22.80 1.38 -36.51
CA LEU A 256 22.31 1.08 -35.17
C LEU A 256 21.29 2.11 -34.70
N ASP A 257 20.82 2.06 -33.45
CA ASP A 257 20.02 3.12 -32.79
C ASP A 257 20.89 4.06 -31.94
N LYS A 258 22.16 3.68 -31.74
CA LYS A 258 23.13 4.42 -30.94
C LYS A 258 24.49 4.40 -31.61
N ASP A 259 25.22 5.50 -31.46
CA ASP A 259 26.66 5.52 -31.66
C ASP A 259 27.34 4.95 -30.40
N PRO A 260 27.95 3.75 -30.48
CA PRO A 260 28.54 3.08 -29.31
C PRO A 260 29.65 3.90 -28.64
N GLU A 261 30.25 4.88 -29.33
CA GLU A 261 31.36 5.68 -28.79
C GLU A 261 30.91 6.97 -28.07
N LYS A 262 29.66 7.43 -28.23
CA LYS A 262 29.24 8.79 -27.80
C LYS A 262 28.06 8.86 -26.84
N SER A 263 27.37 7.75 -26.54
CA SER A 263 26.20 7.80 -25.65
C SER A 263 26.56 7.55 -24.18
N ASN A 264 26.51 8.60 -23.34
CA ASN A 264 26.58 8.48 -21.88
C ASN A 264 25.31 7.83 -21.26
N TYR A 265 24.31 7.50 -22.07
CA TYR A 265 23.02 6.96 -21.62
C TYR A 265 22.91 5.46 -21.94
N GLN A 266 23.05 4.63 -20.91
CA GLN A 266 22.86 3.17 -20.93
C GLN A 266 21.36 2.80 -21.07
N LEU A 267 20.74 3.11 -22.21
CA LEU A 267 19.36 2.68 -22.51
C LEU A 267 19.31 1.24 -23.03
N ILE A 268 18.45 0.41 -22.44
CA ILE A 268 18.29 -1.00 -22.82
C ILE A 268 17.46 -1.12 -24.12
N PRO A 269 17.82 -1.97 -25.09
CA PRO A 269 17.13 -2.07 -26.37
C PRO A 269 15.86 -2.94 -26.28
N LEU A 270 14.78 -2.42 -25.66
CA LEU A 270 13.47 -3.10 -25.53
C LEU A 270 12.40 -2.60 -26.51
N LEU A 271 11.34 -3.42 -26.68
CA LEU A 271 10.27 -3.18 -27.65
C LEU A 271 9.50 -1.86 -27.40
N GLY A 272 9.28 -1.52 -26.13
CA GLY A 272 8.48 -0.36 -25.72
C GLY A 272 9.16 0.99 -25.91
N SER A 273 10.47 1.03 -26.18
CA SER A 273 11.25 2.26 -26.34
C SER A 273 11.61 2.60 -27.79
N LEU A 274 11.17 1.80 -28.76
CA LEU A 274 11.60 1.88 -30.17
C LEU A 274 11.02 3.05 -30.98
N ASP A 275 9.70 3.23 -30.96
CA ASP A 275 9.03 4.18 -31.87
C ASP A 275 9.36 5.65 -31.54
N GLY A 276 9.53 5.96 -30.25
CA GLY A 276 10.02 7.25 -29.79
C GLY A 276 11.45 7.56 -30.25
N ARG A 277 12.33 6.57 -30.43
CA ARG A 277 13.74 6.79 -30.76
C ARG A 277 14.00 7.01 -32.24
N PHE A 278 13.43 6.18 -33.12
CA PHE A 278 13.56 6.38 -34.57
C PHE A 278 13.01 7.74 -35.02
N SER A 279 11.92 8.19 -34.40
CA SER A 279 11.29 9.48 -34.69
C SER A 279 12.10 10.69 -34.18
N THR A 280 12.94 10.53 -33.14
CA THR A 280 13.73 11.66 -32.59
C THR A 280 14.75 12.23 -33.57
N CYS A 281 15.41 11.39 -34.40
CA CYS A 281 16.29 11.91 -35.46
C CYS A 281 15.51 12.68 -36.53
N HIS A 282 14.18 12.57 -36.61
CA HIS A 282 13.34 13.27 -37.58
C HIS A 282 12.62 14.49 -36.98
N TRP A 283 12.97 14.90 -35.75
CA TRP A 283 12.48 16.13 -35.13
C TRP A 283 13.32 17.36 -35.50
N ASP A 284 12.63 18.50 -35.60
CA ASP A 284 13.20 19.81 -35.96
C ASP A 284 14.21 20.28 -34.89
N PRO A 285 15.51 20.40 -35.22
CA PRO A 285 16.55 20.86 -34.30
C PRO A 285 16.31 22.27 -33.74
N SER A 286 15.46 23.08 -34.38
CA SER A 286 15.22 24.48 -33.98
C SER A 286 14.29 24.65 -32.79
N ARG A 287 13.50 23.63 -32.41
CA ARG A 287 12.51 23.70 -31.30
C ARG A 287 13.03 23.20 -29.95
N ILE A 288 14.12 22.44 -29.93
CA ILE A 288 14.71 21.88 -28.71
C ILE A 288 16.13 22.40 -28.65
N GLY A 289 16.44 23.30 -27.71
CA GLY A 289 17.73 24.01 -27.63
C GLY A 289 18.98 23.16 -27.33
N ASN A 290 18.99 21.87 -27.66
CA ASN A 290 20.10 20.95 -27.41
C ASN A 290 20.99 20.77 -28.65
N ARG A 291 22.28 21.04 -28.46
CA ARG A 291 23.35 20.98 -29.48
C ARG A 291 23.77 19.55 -29.90
N ASP A 292 23.25 18.51 -29.24
CA ASP A 292 23.71 17.12 -29.44
C ASP A 292 23.00 16.36 -30.58
N PHE A 293 22.01 16.98 -31.23
CA PHE A 293 21.20 16.34 -32.30
C PHE A 293 21.81 16.42 -33.70
N ASN A 294 22.99 17.03 -33.84
CA ASN A 294 23.75 17.06 -35.09
C ASN A 294 24.80 15.94 -35.12
N SER A 295 24.42 14.73 -34.70
CA SER A 295 25.30 13.57 -34.72
C SER A 295 25.32 12.96 -36.12
N THR A 296 26.50 12.52 -36.57
CA THR A 296 26.72 11.78 -37.84
C THR A 296 25.77 10.58 -37.99
N TYR A 297 25.35 10.02 -36.85
CA TYR A 297 24.37 8.95 -36.75
C TYR A 297 22.97 9.35 -37.28
N CYS A 298 22.40 10.47 -36.81
CA CYS A 298 21.11 10.94 -37.31
C CYS A 298 21.20 11.40 -38.78
N GLU A 299 22.36 11.88 -39.23
CA GLU A 299 22.58 12.23 -40.64
C GLU A 299 22.48 10.99 -41.54
N LEU A 300 23.14 9.89 -41.16
CA LEU A 300 23.05 8.62 -41.90
C LEU A 300 21.60 8.09 -41.92
N GLN A 301 20.92 8.11 -40.77
CA GLN A 301 19.52 7.67 -40.66
C GLN A 301 18.58 8.48 -41.56
N ARG A 302 18.72 9.82 -41.59
CA ARG A 302 17.93 10.70 -42.46
C ARG A 302 18.23 10.45 -43.94
N ASN A 303 19.50 10.32 -44.31
CA ASN A 303 19.93 10.10 -45.69
C ASN A 303 19.39 8.77 -46.23
N VAL A 304 19.47 7.69 -45.44
CA VAL A 304 18.92 6.39 -45.84
C VAL A 304 17.40 6.40 -45.90
N SER A 305 16.74 7.04 -44.94
CA SER A 305 15.27 7.16 -44.95
C SER A 305 14.79 7.94 -46.18
N ARG A 306 15.45 9.05 -46.54
CA ARG A 306 15.14 9.81 -47.76
C ARG A 306 15.41 9.02 -49.04
N TYR A 307 16.53 8.31 -49.09
CA TYR A 307 16.87 7.44 -50.23
C TYR A 307 15.81 6.34 -50.42
N ALA A 308 15.44 5.65 -49.34
CA ALA A 308 14.46 4.57 -49.38
C ALA A 308 13.03 5.07 -49.66
N ALA A 309 12.72 6.32 -49.33
CA ALA A 309 11.46 6.95 -49.73
C ALA A 309 11.35 7.04 -51.26
N GLU A 310 12.40 7.53 -51.91
CA GLU A 310 12.47 7.80 -53.35
C GLU A 310 12.66 6.52 -54.19
N TYR A 311 13.62 5.67 -53.82
CA TYR A 311 14.02 4.50 -54.60
C TYR A 311 13.48 3.16 -54.06
N GLY A 312 13.06 3.11 -52.79
CA GLY A 312 12.58 1.89 -52.13
C GLY A 312 13.69 1.02 -51.51
N PHE A 313 13.31 0.11 -50.60
CA PHE A 313 14.22 -0.88 -50.01
C PHE A 313 14.36 -2.13 -50.90
N ASN A 314 15.47 -2.87 -50.73
CA ASN A 314 15.78 -4.14 -51.40
C ASN A 314 15.73 -4.07 -52.94
N ARG A 315 16.12 -2.93 -53.54
CA ARG A 315 16.10 -2.73 -55.00
C ARG A 315 17.51 -2.59 -55.59
N GLY A 316 17.74 -3.31 -56.68
CA GLY A 316 18.94 -3.18 -57.54
C GLY A 316 18.58 -2.65 -58.92
N ASP A 317 17.68 -1.67 -58.98
CA ASP A 317 17.18 -1.11 -60.23
C ASP A 317 18.34 -0.46 -60.99
N LYS A 318 18.39 -0.65 -62.32
CA LYS A 318 19.46 -0.12 -63.17
C LYS A 318 19.26 1.37 -63.51
N ILE A 319 18.99 2.18 -62.49
CA ILE A 319 18.78 3.62 -62.59
C ILE A 319 19.86 4.37 -61.79
N ASN A 320 20.19 5.57 -62.23
CA ASN A 320 21.05 6.47 -61.46
C ASN A 320 20.29 6.86 -60.19
N SER A 321 20.99 6.94 -59.06
CA SER A 321 20.38 7.32 -57.79
C SER A 321 21.23 8.34 -57.05
N THR A 322 20.64 9.12 -56.15
CA THR A 322 21.35 10.15 -55.41
C THR A 322 21.26 9.86 -53.92
N PHE A 323 22.40 9.72 -53.24
CA PHE A 323 22.47 9.47 -51.79
C PHE A 323 23.24 10.61 -51.10
N GLY A 324 22.62 11.30 -50.13
CA GLY A 324 23.30 12.38 -49.39
C GLY A 324 23.85 13.52 -50.25
N GLY A 325 23.33 13.72 -51.47
CA GLY A 325 23.84 14.68 -52.46
C GLY A 325 24.91 14.13 -53.42
N GLN A 326 25.37 12.89 -53.24
CA GLN A 326 26.29 12.18 -54.14
C GLN A 326 25.52 11.40 -55.20
N LEU A 327 25.91 11.57 -56.47
CA LEU A 327 25.34 10.79 -57.58
C LEU A 327 26.00 9.41 -57.66
N LEU A 328 25.19 8.36 -57.54
CA LEU A 328 25.62 6.96 -57.61
C LEU A 328 25.25 6.35 -58.97
N PRO A 329 26.22 5.73 -59.68
CA PRO A 329 25.94 5.02 -60.93
C PRO A 329 25.05 3.79 -60.67
N PRO A 330 24.31 3.27 -61.66
CA PRO A 330 23.47 2.09 -61.48
C PRO A 330 24.29 0.86 -61.06
N PRO A 331 23.72 -0.08 -60.27
CA PRO A 331 22.34 -0.16 -59.78
C PRO A 331 22.04 0.74 -58.56
N THR A 332 20.80 0.86 -58.12
CA THR A 332 20.45 1.49 -56.82
C THR A 332 21.11 0.78 -55.64
N LEU A 333 21.24 1.44 -54.48
CA LEU A 333 21.78 0.86 -53.25
C LEU A 333 20.90 -0.29 -52.75
N ASN A 334 21.54 -1.37 -52.31
CA ASN A 334 20.87 -2.54 -51.76
C ASN A 334 20.75 -2.41 -50.23
N ILE A 335 19.63 -1.81 -49.80
CA ILE A 335 19.36 -1.55 -48.38
C ILE A 335 18.19 -2.41 -47.91
N SER A 336 18.40 -3.18 -46.84
CA SER A 336 17.35 -3.95 -46.17
C SER A 336 16.94 -3.30 -44.85
N ALA A 337 15.63 -3.20 -44.61
CA ALA A 337 15.07 -2.55 -43.42
C ALA A 337 13.79 -3.28 -42.94
N PRO A 338 13.90 -4.52 -42.45
CA PRO A 338 12.72 -5.30 -42.05
C PRO A 338 12.00 -4.70 -40.85
N SER A 339 12.70 -3.95 -39.99
CA SER A 339 12.14 -3.30 -38.81
C SER A 339 11.32 -2.04 -39.12
N LEU A 340 11.27 -1.58 -40.38
CA LEU A 340 10.61 -0.35 -40.78
C LEU A 340 9.44 -0.60 -41.75
N VAL A 341 8.31 0.06 -41.50
CA VAL A 341 7.12 0.03 -42.34
C VAL A 341 6.85 1.43 -42.88
N ARG A 342 6.52 1.53 -44.17
CA ARG A 342 6.13 2.78 -44.81
C ARG A 342 4.74 3.22 -44.31
N THR A 343 4.62 4.45 -43.83
CA THR A 343 3.36 5.02 -43.33
C THR A 343 2.51 5.50 -44.52
N THR A 344 1.29 4.98 -44.68
CA THR A 344 0.42 5.29 -45.84
C THR A 344 -0.74 6.23 -45.53
N LYS A 345 -0.95 6.63 -44.27
CA LYS A 345 -2.01 7.55 -43.83
C LYS A 345 -1.65 8.22 -42.50
N TYR A 346 -1.65 9.55 -42.47
CA TYR A 346 -1.94 10.31 -41.24
C TYR A 346 -3.45 10.60 -41.26
N GLU A 347 -4.17 10.12 -40.24
CA GLU A 347 -5.61 10.37 -40.04
C GLU A 347 -5.81 11.35 -38.87
N ASP A 348 -4.81 12.19 -38.57
CA ASP A 348 -4.92 13.32 -37.65
C ASP A 348 -4.60 14.62 -38.43
N GLU A 349 -5.62 15.46 -38.58
CA GLU A 349 -5.67 16.66 -39.44
C GLU A 349 -4.89 17.89 -38.90
N ASP A 350 -4.00 17.76 -37.91
CA ASP A 350 -3.45 18.94 -37.20
C ASP A 350 -1.92 19.06 -37.17
N TYR A 351 -1.18 18.30 -37.98
CA TYR A 351 0.27 18.50 -38.12
C TYR A 351 0.69 18.59 -39.59
N ASP A 352 0.88 19.83 -40.02
CA ASP A 352 1.33 20.21 -41.35
C ASP A 352 2.75 19.70 -41.66
N SER A 353 2.89 19.07 -42.82
CA SER A 353 4.07 18.96 -43.69
C SER A 353 5.46 18.70 -43.07
N TYR A 354 5.84 17.42 -42.93
CA TYR A 354 7.26 17.05 -43.10
C TYR A 354 7.37 15.71 -43.84
N GLU A 355 8.02 15.71 -45.00
CA GLU A 355 8.36 14.51 -45.79
C GLU A 355 9.24 13.50 -45.01
N ASP A 356 9.80 13.90 -43.87
CA ASP A 356 10.73 13.13 -43.04
C ASP A 356 10.05 12.09 -42.10
N ARG A 357 8.75 11.80 -42.22
CA ARG A 357 8.05 10.76 -41.41
C ARG A 357 7.46 9.61 -42.23
N LEU A 358 8.09 9.27 -43.35
CA LEU A 358 7.62 8.21 -44.26
C LEU A 358 7.73 6.80 -43.69
N PHE A 359 8.56 6.57 -42.67
CA PHE A 359 8.78 5.26 -42.07
C PHE A 359 8.54 5.30 -40.56
N ARG A 360 7.90 4.25 -40.05
CA ARG A 360 7.75 3.97 -38.62
C ARG A 360 8.33 2.60 -38.32
N VAL A 361 8.71 2.37 -37.07
CA VAL A 361 9.09 1.03 -36.64
C VAL A 361 7.87 0.12 -36.74
N THR A 362 8.07 -1.09 -37.25
CA THR A 362 7.03 -2.12 -37.34
C THR A 362 6.45 -2.44 -35.96
N ASN A 363 5.16 -2.72 -35.88
CA ASN A 363 4.55 -3.23 -34.64
C ASN A 363 4.75 -4.75 -34.50
N ASP A 364 5.29 -5.42 -35.53
CA ASP A 364 5.55 -6.85 -35.53
C ASP A 364 6.95 -7.15 -34.96
N PRO A 365 7.06 -7.72 -33.74
CA PRO A 365 8.35 -8.00 -33.12
C PRO A 365 9.23 -8.94 -33.96
N SER A 366 8.62 -9.82 -34.78
CA SER A 366 9.35 -10.81 -35.56
C SER A 366 10.22 -10.22 -36.67
N GLN A 367 9.92 -8.98 -37.08
CA GLN A 367 10.64 -8.26 -38.14
C GLN A 367 11.73 -7.34 -37.58
N MET A 368 11.86 -7.26 -36.25
CA MET A 368 12.86 -6.42 -35.59
C MET A 368 14.21 -7.11 -35.51
N LEU A 369 15.26 -6.29 -35.60
CA LEU A 369 16.65 -6.73 -35.56
C LEU A 369 17.43 -5.98 -34.49
N TRP A 370 18.30 -6.72 -33.84
CA TRP A 370 19.33 -6.20 -32.94
C TRP A 370 20.69 -6.52 -33.53
N ALA A 371 21.71 -5.76 -33.16
CA ALA A 371 23.06 -5.97 -33.62
C ALA A 371 24.07 -5.92 -32.47
N TYR A 372 25.06 -6.79 -32.59
CA TYR A 372 26.23 -6.88 -31.72
C TYR A 372 27.38 -7.51 -32.51
N ASP A 373 28.59 -6.96 -32.39
CA ASP A 373 29.80 -7.46 -33.08
C ASP A 373 29.61 -7.65 -34.59
N ASN A 374 29.08 -6.60 -35.26
CA ASN A 374 28.74 -6.56 -36.69
C ASN A 374 27.86 -7.71 -37.20
N LYS A 375 27.10 -8.36 -36.30
CA LYS A 375 26.13 -9.40 -36.63
C LYS A 375 24.73 -8.98 -36.19
N THR A 376 23.74 -9.38 -36.97
CA THR A 376 22.33 -9.14 -36.66
C THR A 376 21.69 -10.36 -36.00
N TYR A 377 20.74 -10.10 -35.10
CA TYR A 377 19.99 -11.09 -34.34
C TYR A 377 18.50 -10.75 -34.42
N ASP A 378 17.67 -11.76 -34.68
CA ASP A 378 16.22 -11.60 -34.68
C ASP A 378 15.62 -11.70 -33.27
N PHE A 379 14.34 -11.32 -33.16
CA PHE A 379 13.60 -11.38 -31.90
C PHE A 379 13.54 -12.78 -31.29
N ASN A 380 13.31 -13.82 -32.10
CA ASN A 380 13.13 -15.19 -31.62
C ASN A 380 14.43 -15.74 -31.04
N TYR A 381 15.56 -15.43 -31.69
CA TYR A 381 16.88 -15.79 -31.25
C TYR A 381 17.19 -15.15 -29.89
N LEU A 382 16.98 -13.84 -29.76
CA LEU A 382 17.25 -13.13 -28.51
C LEU A 382 16.32 -13.58 -27.39
N GLN A 383 15.02 -13.72 -27.66
CA GLN A 383 14.04 -14.18 -26.68
C GLN A 383 14.30 -15.64 -26.24
N GLY A 384 14.82 -16.49 -27.13
CA GLY A 384 15.15 -17.88 -26.84
C GLY A 384 16.50 -18.09 -26.14
N ASN A 385 17.49 -17.22 -26.40
CA ASN A 385 18.85 -17.35 -25.86
C ASN A 385 19.18 -16.32 -24.76
N GLY A 386 18.27 -15.40 -24.46
CA GLY A 386 18.38 -14.45 -23.36
C GLY A 386 18.07 -15.10 -22.01
N LYS A 387 18.91 -14.82 -21.01
CA LYS A 387 18.76 -15.30 -19.63
C LYS A 387 19.15 -14.20 -18.65
N CYS A 388 18.44 -14.16 -17.53
CA CYS A 388 18.79 -13.30 -16.40
C CYS A 388 19.75 -14.04 -15.47
N GLN A 389 20.86 -13.41 -15.12
CA GLN A 389 21.89 -13.96 -14.24
C GLN A 389 22.06 -13.08 -13.01
N ALA A 390 22.39 -13.70 -11.87
CA ALA A 390 22.54 -12.99 -10.61
C ALA A 390 23.76 -12.05 -10.62
N ALA A 391 23.53 -10.80 -10.23
CA ALA A 391 24.54 -9.80 -9.93
C ALA A 391 25.10 -9.99 -8.51
N LEU A 392 26.12 -9.20 -8.15
CA LEU A 392 26.80 -9.28 -6.85
C LEU A 392 26.04 -8.59 -5.71
N ASP A 393 25.11 -7.73 -6.05
CA ASP A 393 24.28 -6.95 -5.16
C ASP A 393 22.86 -7.53 -5.05
N TYR A 394 22.11 -7.07 -4.05
CA TYR A 394 20.85 -7.64 -3.62
C TYR A 394 19.76 -6.58 -3.57
N LYS A 395 18.53 -7.01 -3.87
CA LYS A 395 17.30 -6.26 -3.62
C LYS A 395 16.55 -6.85 -2.43
N TRP A 396 15.95 -5.97 -1.62
CA TRP A 396 14.95 -6.37 -0.62
C TRP A 396 13.58 -5.90 -1.09
N GLY A 397 12.52 -6.65 -0.78
CA GLY A 397 11.20 -6.26 -1.23
C GLY A 397 10.08 -7.21 -0.83
N PHE A 398 8.99 -7.09 -1.57
CA PHE A 398 7.75 -7.80 -1.32
C PHE A 398 7.36 -8.72 -2.48
N SER A 399 6.74 -9.85 -2.15
CA SER A 399 5.86 -10.53 -3.09
C SER A 399 4.57 -9.75 -3.22
N TYR A 400 4.27 -9.27 -4.43
CA TYR A 400 3.07 -8.49 -4.73
C TYR A 400 1.79 -9.23 -4.32
N ILE A 401 1.70 -10.53 -4.64
CA ILE A 401 0.50 -11.33 -4.38
C ILE A 401 0.31 -11.54 -2.88
N GLN A 402 1.37 -11.85 -2.14
CA GLN A 402 1.27 -12.05 -0.70
C GLN A 402 0.96 -10.75 0.04
N LEU A 403 1.58 -9.63 -0.38
CA LEU A 403 1.27 -8.30 0.14
C LEU A 403 -0.21 -7.95 -0.10
N PHE A 404 -0.73 -8.22 -1.29
CA PHE A 404 -2.15 -8.01 -1.63
C PHE A 404 -3.09 -8.82 -0.73
N ILE A 405 -2.79 -10.11 -0.51
CA ILE A 405 -3.56 -10.96 0.42
C ILE A 405 -3.49 -10.41 1.85
N MET A 406 -2.32 -9.97 2.29
CA MET A 406 -2.12 -9.41 3.63
C MET A 406 -2.90 -8.12 3.86
N VAL A 407 -2.99 -7.25 2.85
CA VAL A 407 -3.83 -6.03 2.87
C VAL A 407 -5.30 -6.41 3.01
N ILE A 408 -5.79 -7.40 2.24
CA ILE A 408 -7.18 -7.88 2.35
C ILE A 408 -7.47 -8.42 3.76
N PHE A 409 -6.59 -9.25 4.32
CA PHE A 409 -6.77 -9.79 5.67
C PHE A 409 -6.85 -8.67 6.72
N HIS A 410 -6.02 -7.63 6.62
CA HIS A 410 -6.10 -6.48 7.52
C HIS A 410 -7.37 -5.65 7.34
N ILE A 411 -7.87 -5.48 6.11
CA ILE A 411 -9.15 -4.79 5.85
C ILE A 411 -10.30 -5.56 6.51
N VAL A 412 -10.39 -6.87 6.26
CA VAL A 412 -11.43 -7.74 6.85
C VAL A 412 -11.33 -7.75 8.38
N TRP A 413 -10.12 -7.86 8.92
CA TRP A 413 -9.87 -7.81 10.37
C TRP A 413 -10.31 -6.47 10.97
N THR A 414 -9.96 -5.35 10.34
CA THR A 414 -10.29 -4.00 10.83
C THR A 414 -11.81 -3.79 10.83
N ILE A 415 -12.49 -4.12 9.72
CA ILE A 415 -13.95 -4.00 9.61
C ILE A 415 -14.64 -4.90 10.63
N GLY A 416 -14.22 -6.16 10.75
CA GLY A 416 -14.84 -7.11 11.66
C GLY A 416 -14.67 -6.70 13.14
N LEU A 417 -13.49 -6.28 13.56
CA LEU A 417 -13.29 -5.76 14.92
C LEU A 417 -14.09 -4.49 15.18
N PHE A 418 -14.13 -3.56 14.22
CA PHE A 418 -14.88 -2.32 14.37
C PHE A 418 -16.39 -2.61 14.53
N THR A 419 -16.94 -3.53 13.74
CA THR A 419 -18.36 -3.93 13.86
C THR A 419 -18.66 -4.60 15.20
N MET A 420 -17.79 -5.48 15.69
CA MET A 420 -17.94 -6.10 17.02
C MET A 420 -17.85 -5.07 18.14
N TRP A 421 -16.90 -4.14 18.05
CA TRP A 421 -16.71 -3.08 19.03
C TRP A 421 -17.93 -2.16 19.10
N ILE A 422 -18.47 -1.71 17.96
CA ILE A 422 -19.70 -0.90 17.93
C ILE A 422 -20.86 -1.67 18.55
N ARG A 423 -21.04 -2.96 18.21
CA ARG A 423 -22.10 -3.79 18.79
C ARG A 423 -21.98 -3.89 20.31
N ALA A 424 -20.79 -4.16 20.83
CA ALA A 424 -20.54 -4.21 22.26
C ALA A 424 -20.87 -2.85 22.92
N CYS A 425 -20.37 -1.74 22.37
CA CYS A 425 -20.66 -0.41 22.90
C CYS A 425 -22.16 -0.04 22.89
N MET A 426 -22.90 -0.43 21.85
CA MET A 426 -24.34 -0.19 21.77
C MET A 426 -25.11 -0.96 22.86
N VAL A 427 -24.76 -2.23 23.09
CA VAL A 427 -25.39 -3.06 24.13
C VAL A 427 -25.09 -2.51 25.52
N MET A 428 -23.84 -2.13 25.80
CA MET A 428 -23.44 -1.51 27.07
C MET A 428 -24.23 -0.22 27.35
N LYS A 429 -24.44 0.61 26.32
CA LYS A 429 -25.16 1.88 26.48
C LYS A 429 -26.66 1.69 26.67
N LYS A 430 -27.27 0.69 26.01
CA LYS A 430 -28.70 0.37 26.16
C LYS A 430 -29.06 -0.03 27.59
N ARG A 431 -28.13 -0.64 28.32
CA ARG A 431 -28.40 -1.31 29.59
C ARG A 431 -28.04 -0.50 30.84
N GLY A 432 -27.85 0.81 30.68
CA GLY A 432 -27.78 1.72 31.84
C GLY A 432 -26.62 1.40 32.80
N ARG A 433 -25.37 1.51 32.31
CA ARG A 433 -24.23 2.02 33.09
C ARG A 433 -24.01 1.44 34.51
N GLY A 434 -24.03 0.12 34.66
CA GLY A 434 -23.63 -0.55 35.92
C GLY A 434 -22.19 -1.10 35.94
N ARG A 435 -21.63 -1.42 34.77
CA ARG A 435 -20.33 -2.12 34.65
C ARG A 435 -19.48 -1.42 33.60
N GLU A 436 -18.88 -0.27 33.94
CA GLU A 436 -17.97 0.42 33.00
C GLU A 436 -16.69 -0.40 32.74
N ASP A 437 -16.38 -1.35 33.62
CA ASP A 437 -15.18 -2.19 33.55
C ASP A 437 -15.49 -3.64 33.14
N VAL A 438 -14.98 -4.00 31.96
CA VAL A 438 -14.76 -5.39 31.53
C VAL A 438 -13.98 -6.11 32.64
N ALA A 439 -14.36 -7.35 32.96
CA ALA A 439 -13.66 -8.12 33.97
C ALA A 439 -12.16 -8.23 33.61
N GLY A 440 -11.30 -7.60 34.41
CA GLY A 440 -9.86 -7.85 34.35
C GLY A 440 -9.56 -9.24 34.90
N GLU A 441 -8.32 -9.72 34.71
CA GLU A 441 -7.90 -11.09 35.08
C GLU A 441 -8.32 -11.49 36.51
N ASN A 442 -7.97 -10.68 37.51
CA ASN A 442 -8.30 -10.97 38.91
C ASN A 442 -9.81 -11.04 39.16
N LYS A 443 -10.57 -10.10 38.60
CA LYS A 443 -12.04 -10.09 38.73
C LYS A 443 -12.65 -11.31 38.03
N ALA A 444 -12.07 -11.72 36.91
CA ALA A 444 -12.51 -12.88 36.17
C ALA A 444 -12.28 -14.18 36.93
N VAL A 445 -11.18 -14.32 37.68
CA VAL A 445 -10.97 -15.47 38.58
C VAL A 445 -12.09 -15.57 39.61
N PHE A 446 -12.42 -14.47 40.29
CA PHE A 446 -13.49 -14.47 41.30
C PHE A 446 -14.86 -14.77 40.71
N GLU A 447 -15.19 -14.19 39.55
CA GLU A 447 -16.45 -14.43 38.85
C GLU A 447 -16.59 -15.88 38.39
N LEU A 448 -15.51 -16.46 37.85
CA LEU A 448 -15.49 -17.86 37.44
C LEU A 448 -15.62 -18.79 38.65
N ALA A 449 -14.88 -18.53 39.73
CA ALA A 449 -14.95 -19.32 40.94
C ALA A 449 -16.34 -19.30 41.58
N ALA A 450 -16.99 -18.13 41.61
CA ALA A 450 -18.35 -17.98 42.10
C ALA A 450 -19.36 -18.78 41.27
N ALA A 451 -19.32 -18.65 39.93
CA ALA A 451 -20.21 -19.36 39.03
C ALA A 451 -20.00 -20.89 39.09
N MET A 452 -18.75 -21.35 39.21
CA MET A 452 -18.43 -22.76 39.40
C MET A 452 -18.99 -23.27 40.74
N ARG A 453 -18.83 -22.52 41.84
CA ARG A 453 -19.35 -22.92 43.15
C ARG A 453 -20.87 -23.01 43.16
N GLU A 454 -21.56 -22.07 42.53
CA GLU A 454 -23.03 -22.07 42.43
C GLU A 454 -23.55 -23.31 41.69
N GLN A 455 -23.01 -23.62 40.51
CA GLN A 455 -23.44 -24.78 39.72
C GLN A 455 -22.98 -26.13 40.27
N MET A 456 -21.89 -26.15 41.04
CA MET A 456 -21.40 -27.38 41.69
C MET A 456 -22.19 -27.72 42.96
N ASN A 457 -22.79 -26.71 43.60
CA ASN A 457 -23.64 -26.86 44.78
C ASN A 457 -25.10 -27.22 44.44
N GLU A 458 -25.49 -27.20 43.16
CA GLU A 458 -26.79 -27.72 42.73
C GLU A 458 -26.87 -29.23 43.06
N PRO A 459 -27.87 -29.68 43.85
CA PRO A 459 -27.89 -31.01 44.41
C PRO A 459 -28.10 -32.05 43.32
N THR A 460 -27.01 -32.65 42.86
CA THR A 460 -27.03 -33.80 41.94
C THR A 460 -26.64 -35.04 42.71
N LYS A 461 -27.67 -35.84 43.04
CA LYS A 461 -27.79 -37.28 43.40
C LYS A 461 -26.67 -38.08 44.08
N GLU A 462 -25.45 -37.61 44.27
CA GLU A 462 -24.42 -38.31 45.04
C GLU A 462 -23.73 -37.31 45.98
N GLU A 463 -24.14 -37.42 47.24
CA GLU A 463 -23.37 -37.19 48.47
C GLU A 463 -22.60 -35.86 48.62
N GLY A 464 -22.85 -35.20 49.76
CA GLY A 464 -22.29 -33.91 50.14
C GLY A 464 -20.78 -33.91 50.42
N ASP A 465 -19.98 -34.19 49.40
CA ASP A 465 -18.54 -33.90 49.40
C ASP A 465 -18.34 -32.39 49.26
N ASP A 466 -17.66 -31.81 50.24
CA ASP A 466 -17.24 -30.41 50.21
C ASP A 466 -16.41 -30.13 48.94
N VAL A 467 -16.72 -29.06 48.22
CA VAL A 467 -16.11 -28.74 46.90
C VAL A 467 -14.57 -28.64 47.00
N SER A 468 -14.08 -28.31 48.19
CA SER A 468 -12.68 -28.24 48.60
C SER A 468 -11.95 -29.59 48.61
N ALA A 469 -12.67 -30.72 48.70
CA ALA A 469 -12.14 -32.07 48.83
C ALA A 469 -12.11 -32.85 47.49
N LEU A 470 -12.68 -32.31 46.40
CA LEU A 470 -12.67 -32.98 45.10
C LEU A 470 -11.30 -32.93 44.42
N THR A 471 -10.84 -34.07 43.89
CA THR A 471 -9.67 -34.15 43.01
C THR A 471 -9.94 -33.51 41.64
N GLU A 472 -8.91 -32.92 41.03
CA GLU A 472 -9.00 -32.24 39.71
C GLU A 472 -9.59 -33.14 38.60
N ALA A 473 -9.30 -34.45 38.63
CA ALA A 473 -9.87 -35.40 37.67
C ALA A 473 -11.38 -35.58 37.83
N LYS A 474 -11.89 -35.67 39.07
CA LYS A 474 -13.32 -35.76 39.39
C LYS A 474 -14.03 -34.45 39.02
N LEU A 475 -13.41 -33.31 39.34
CA LEU A 475 -13.89 -31.97 38.99
C LEU A 475 -14.03 -31.79 37.47
N ARG A 476 -12.99 -32.12 36.70
CA ARG A 476 -12.99 -32.00 35.24
C ARG A 476 -14.04 -32.91 34.58
N ARG A 477 -14.26 -34.11 35.13
CA ARG A 477 -15.31 -35.04 34.67
C ARG A 477 -16.71 -34.45 34.91
N ARG A 478 -16.97 -33.93 36.12
CA ARG A 478 -18.26 -33.32 36.49
C ARG A 478 -18.59 -32.12 35.60
N ILE A 479 -17.63 -31.21 35.41
CA ILE A 479 -17.80 -30.05 34.53
C ILE A 479 -18.08 -30.48 33.08
N LYS A 480 -17.40 -31.51 32.58
CA LYS A 480 -17.55 -31.95 31.18
C LYS A 480 -18.85 -32.72 30.94
N ASN A 481 -19.19 -33.65 31.82
CA ASN A 481 -20.27 -34.61 31.60
C ASN A 481 -21.59 -34.12 32.18
N ASP A 482 -21.57 -33.59 33.40
CA ASP A 482 -22.79 -33.28 34.14
C ASP A 482 -23.24 -31.85 33.80
N LEU A 483 -22.30 -30.90 33.81
CA LEU A 483 -22.57 -29.49 33.49
C LEU A 483 -22.40 -29.15 31.99
N ARG A 484 -22.05 -30.12 31.14
CA ARG A 484 -21.79 -29.93 29.68
C ARG A 484 -20.86 -28.75 29.33
N GLY A 485 -19.91 -28.44 30.22
CA GLY A 485 -18.97 -27.32 30.10
C GLY A 485 -19.26 -26.12 31.02
N GLY A 486 -20.36 -26.17 31.79
CA GLY A 486 -20.80 -25.11 32.70
C GLY A 486 -21.30 -23.87 32.00
N SER A 487 -21.93 -22.96 32.74
CA SER A 487 -22.39 -21.67 32.24
C SER A 487 -21.99 -20.50 33.12
N ILE A 488 -21.67 -19.36 32.54
CA ILE A 488 -21.53 -18.10 33.25
C ILE A 488 -22.34 -17.05 32.50
N SER A 489 -23.18 -16.34 33.25
CA SER A 489 -24.01 -15.24 32.75
C SER A 489 -23.99 -14.11 33.77
N TYR A 490 -24.15 -12.88 33.30
CA TYR A 490 -24.32 -11.75 34.21
C TYR A 490 -25.80 -11.48 34.42
N ASN A 491 -26.19 -11.40 35.70
CA ASN A 491 -27.52 -10.93 36.07
C ASN A 491 -27.64 -9.46 35.64
N THR A 492 -28.49 -9.19 34.65
CA THR A 492 -28.81 -7.83 34.24
C THR A 492 -29.62 -7.15 35.34
N PRO A 493 -29.19 -5.99 35.88
CA PRO A 493 -30.10 -5.18 36.66
C PRO A 493 -31.25 -4.77 35.73
N ILE A 494 -32.47 -5.20 36.08
CA ILE A 494 -33.68 -4.72 35.43
C ILE A 494 -33.71 -3.21 35.66
N LEU A 495 -33.82 -2.42 34.59
CA LEU A 495 -33.98 -0.97 34.71
C LEU A 495 -35.14 -0.69 35.69
N PRO A 496 -35.02 0.28 36.62
CA PRO A 496 -35.99 0.49 37.70
C PRO A 496 -37.41 0.79 37.21
N ASN A 497 -37.57 1.17 35.94
CA ASN A 497 -38.85 1.19 35.26
C ASN A 497 -38.85 0.06 34.24
N GLY A 498 -39.75 -0.91 34.37
CA GLY A 498 -39.93 -2.06 33.48
C GLY A 498 -40.32 -1.73 32.02
N GLU A 499 -40.00 -0.52 31.54
CA GLU A 499 -40.02 -0.19 30.13
C GLU A 499 -38.78 -0.81 29.47
N GLY A 500 -39.02 -1.77 28.57
CA GLY A 500 -37.98 -2.34 27.73
C GLY A 500 -37.16 -1.21 27.10
N GLY A 501 -35.90 -1.08 27.55
CA GLY A 501 -35.06 0.07 27.24
C GLY A 501 -35.18 0.47 25.79
N GLU A 502 -35.43 1.77 25.56
CA GLU A 502 -35.65 2.39 24.25
C GLU A 502 -34.85 1.65 23.18
N LYS A 503 -35.50 1.34 22.04
CA LYS A 503 -34.84 0.76 20.87
C LYS A 503 -33.76 1.72 20.37
N TRP A 504 -32.60 1.68 21.02
CA TRP A 504 -31.41 2.44 20.69
C TRP A 504 -30.81 1.79 19.44
N ASN A 505 -31.47 2.08 18.31
CA ASN A 505 -31.13 1.56 17.00
C ASN A 505 -29.75 2.10 16.59
N ALA A 506 -29.07 1.42 15.66
CA ALA A 506 -27.82 1.89 15.07
C ALA A 506 -27.92 3.36 14.58
N ILE A 507 -29.11 3.76 14.11
CA ILE A 507 -29.45 5.13 13.73
C ILE A 507 -29.33 6.12 14.91
N ALA A 508 -29.77 5.76 16.12
CA ALA A 508 -29.64 6.60 17.32
C ALA A 508 -28.17 6.74 17.75
N TRP A 509 -27.36 5.68 17.62
CA TRP A 509 -25.91 5.76 17.86
C TRP A 509 -25.21 6.64 16.83
N ILE A 510 -25.50 6.47 15.53
CA ILE A 510 -25.01 7.34 14.46
C ILE A 510 -25.43 8.77 14.76
N LYS A 511 -26.70 9.00 15.16
CA LYS A 511 -27.19 10.34 15.54
C LYS A 511 -26.42 10.95 16.72
N SER A 512 -26.03 10.13 17.70
CA SER A 512 -25.23 10.55 18.86
C SER A 512 -23.75 10.83 18.52
N HIS A 513 -23.23 10.31 17.41
CA HIS A 513 -21.80 10.41 17.04
C HIS A 513 -21.57 11.02 15.65
N LYS A 514 -22.58 11.63 15.02
CA LYS A 514 -22.52 12.13 13.63
C LYS A 514 -21.29 13.00 13.37
N LEU A 515 -21.02 13.94 14.26
CA LEU A 515 -19.89 14.86 14.13
C LEU A 515 -18.54 14.12 14.12
N SER A 516 -18.39 13.06 14.92
CA SER A 516 -17.19 12.24 14.96
C SER A 516 -17.04 11.33 13.75
N ILE A 517 -18.15 10.78 13.24
CA ILE A 517 -18.15 9.92 12.05
C ILE A 517 -17.87 10.76 10.80
N ILE A 518 -18.52 11.92 10.65
CA ILE A 518 -18.27 12.86 9.55
C ILE A 518 -16.81 13.33 9.61
N ALA A 519 -16.32 13.74 10.78
CA ALA A 519 -14.91 14.05 10.98
C ALA A 519 -13.97 12.93 10.52
N MET A 520 -14.24 11.68 10.91
CA MET A 520 -13.43 10.53 10.52
C MET A 520 -13.45 10.27 9.02
N VAL A 521 -14.63 10.29 8.37
CA VAL A 521 -14.77 10.07 6.93
C VAL A 521 -14.06 11.18 6.15
N VAL A 522 -14.22 12.44 6.56
CA VAL A 522 -13.52 13.56 5.91
C VAL A 522 -12.00 13.46 6.12
N CYS A 523 -11.54 13.08 7.32
CA CYS A 523 -10.11 12.79 7.56
C CYS A 523 -9.58 11.70 6.64
N LEU A 524 -10.32 10.60 6.51
CA LEU A 524 -9.95 9.48 5.66
C LEU A 524 -9.87 9.90 4.20
N VAL A 525 -10.88 10.62 3.69
CA VAL A 525 -10.88 11.13 2.31
C VAL A 525 -9.71 12.09 2.08
N ALA A 526 -9.45 13.01 3.02
CA ALA A 526 -8.31 13.92 2.92
C ALA A 526 -6.96 13.17 2.89
N MET A 527 -6.78 12.17 3.76
CA MET A 527 -5.58 11.33 3.78
C MET A 527 -5.42 10.50 2.49
N MET A 528 -6.52 10.02 1.92
CA MET A 528 -6.50 9.30 0.64
C MET A 528 -6.09 10.21 -0.52
N ILE A 529 -6.68 11.40 -0.62
CA ILE A 529 -6.31 12.41 -1.64
C ILE A 529 -4.81 12.73 -1.52
N ASN A 530 -4.33 12.94 -0.29
CA ASN A 530 -2.92 13.23 -0.01
C ASN A 530 -1.98 12.11 -0.49
N LEU A 531 -2.36 10.83 -0.32
CA LEU A 531 -1.54 9.70 -0.76
C LEU A 531 -1.52 9.55 -2.29
N PHE A 532 -2.63 9.84 -2.96
CA PHE A 532 -2.72 9.78 -4.42
C PHE A 532 -1.99 10.94 -5.13
N VAL A 533 -1.99 12.14 -4.55
CA VAL A 533 -1.29 13.32 -5.10
C VAL A 533 0.23 13.21 -4.97
N TRP A 534 0.75 12.27 -4.17
CA TRP A 534 2.19 12.00 -4.04
C TRP A 534 2.75 11.17 -5.21
N VAL A 535 1.91 10.73 -6.15
CA VAL A 535 2.32 10.14 -7.45
C VAL A 535 2.72 11.30 -8.37
N PRO A 536 3.88 11.22 -9.05
CA PRO A 536 4.80 12.35 -9.21
C PRO A 536 4.30 13.34 -10.26
N ASP A 537 3.75 14.45 -9.80
CA ASP A 537 3.87 15.71 -10.53
C ASP A 537 4.77 16.63 -9.71
N ASP A 538 5.96 16.88 -10.26
CA ASP A 538 6.87 17.91 -9.78
C ASP A 538 6.11 19.24 -9.69
N THR A 539 6.27 19.91 -8.54
CA THR A 539 5.87 21.29 -8.23
C THR A 539 4.45 21.51 -7.64
N GLY A 540 4.42 21.74 -6.31
CA GLY A 540 3.52 22.74 -5.71
C GLY A 540 2.35 22.25 -4.84
N THR A 541 1.93 20.98 -4.90
CA THR A 541 0.75 20.48 -4.15
C THR A 541 1.03 20.12 -2.69
N VAL A 542 2.30 20.13 -2.26
CA VAL A 542 2.75 19.74 -0.92
C VAL A 542 2.31 20.75 0.18
N ALA A 543 1.78 21.92 -0.21
CA ALA A 543 1.61 23.07 0.69
C ALA A 543 0.35 23.06 1.59
N LEU A 544 -0.62 22.16 1.39
CA LEU A 544 -1.92 22.19 2.10
C LEU A 544 -2.29 20.88 2.84
N LEU A 545 -1.41 19.87 2.85
CA LEU A 545 -1.69 18.50 3.33
C LEU A 545 -2.19 18.36 4.80
N PRO A 546 -1.70 19.10 5.81
CA PRO A 546 -2.12 18.89 7.20
C PRO A 546 -3.39 19.65 7.58
N LEU A 547 -3.82 20.65 6.79
CA LEU A 547 -4.95 21.53 7.11
C LEU A 547 -6.28 20.80 7.40
N PRO A 548 -6.70 19.80 6.60
CA PRO A 548 -7.93 19.05 6.89
C PRO A 548 -7.84 18.30 8.22
N THR A 549 -6.69 17.68 8.51
CA THR A 549 -6.48 16.93 9.76
C THR A 549 -6.47 17.83 10.98
N VAL A 550 -5.89 19.04 10.85
CA VAL A 550 -5.85 20.09 11.89
C VAL A 550 -7.26 20.62 12.19
N LEU A 551 -8.04 20.92 11.15
CA LEU A 551 -9.42 21.38 11.27
C LEU A 551 -10.28 20.36 12.02
N ILE A 552 -10.11 19.08 11.70
CA ILE A 552 -10.92 18.01 12.26
C ILE A 552 -10.51 17.69 13.72
N ALA A 553 -9.22 17.70 14.03
CA ALA A 553 -8.74 17.58 15.40
C ALA A 553 -9.31 18.71 16.30
N ALA A 554 -9.32 19.94 15.80
CA ALA A 554 -9.88 21.09 16.50
C ALA A 554 -11.41 20.97 16.72
N LEU A 555 -12.15 20.49 15.72
CA LEU A 555 -13.61 20.26 15.81
C LEU A 555 -13.98 19.12 16.76
N TYR A 556 -13.19 18.05 16.81
CA TYR A 556 -13.44 16.89 17.67
C TYR A 556 -13.11 17.17 19.14
N ILE A 557 -11.97 17.83 19.40
CA ILE A 557 -11.52 18.13 20.75
C ILE A 557 -12.36 19.26 21.37
N GLY A 558 -12.61 20.34 20.63
CA GLY A 558 -13.24 21.55 21.16
C GLY A 558 -14.73 21.39 21.47
N SER A 559 -15.11 21.63 22.73
CA SER A 559 -16.51 21.60 23.17
C SER A 559 -17.29 22.86 22.78
N THR A 560 -16.62 24.01 22.72
CA THR A 560 -17.22 25.33 22.41
C THR A 560 -16.61 25.97 21.17
N ARG A 561 -17.33 26.92 20.53
CA ARG A 561 -16.83 27.66 19.36
C ARG A 561 -15.49 28.35 19.64
N GLY A 562 -15.35 29.00 20.81
CA GLY A 562 -14.09 29.63 21.22
C GLY A 562 -12.95 28.62 21.41
N SER A 563 -13.21 27.49 22.08
CA SER A 563 -12.19 26.45 22.23
C SER A 563 -11.74 25.86 20.91
N ARG A 564 -12.65 25.68 19.94
CA ARG A 564 -12.32 25.15 18.60
C ARG A 564 -11.40 26.08 17.83
N ILE A 565 -11.64 27.38 17.87
CA ILE A 565 -10.80 28.39 17.20
C ILE A 565 -9.39 28.40 17.81
N VAL A 566 -9.29 28.42 19.13
CA VAL A 566 -7.99 28.36 19.82
C VAL A 566 -7.23 27.09 19.47
N LEU A 567 -7.90 25.93 19.49
CA LEU A 567 -7.29 24.65 19.12
C LEU A 567 -6.83 24.63 17.67
N PHE A 568 -7.66 25.14 16.75
CA PHE A 568 -7.31 25.23 15.34
C PHE A 568 -6.04 26.07 15.14
N VAL A 569 -5.99 27.28 15.71
CA VAL A 569 -4.84 28.18 15.59
C VAL A 569 -3.56 27.52 16.12
N TRP A 570 -3.61 26.90 17.31
CA TRP A 570 -2.41 26.28 17.88
C TRP A 570 -1.97 25.03 17.14
N ILE A 571 -2.90 24.16 16.73
CA ILE A 571 -2.55 22.95 15.97
C ILE A 571 -2.05 23.36 14.58
N PHE A 572 -2.62 24.40 13.96
CA PHE A 572 -2.15 24.95 12.69
C PHE A 572 -0.71 25.48 12.81
N VAL A 573 -0.42 26.29 13.83
CA VAL A 573 0.92 26.84 14.07
C VAL A 573 1.94 25.74 14.39
N LEU A 574 1.56 24.72 15.16
CA LEU A 574 2.48 23.66 15.58
C LEU A 574 2.69 22.56 14.56
N VAL A 575 1.73 22.32 13.67
CA VAL A 575 1.78 21.20 12.70
C VAL A 575 1.99 21.71 11.29
N VAL A 576 1.19 22.68 10.83
CA VAL A 576 1.24 23.12 9.43
C VAL A 576 2.50 23.94 9.18
N ILE A 577 2.80 24.94 9.99
CA ILE A 577 3.95 25.83 9.74
C ILE A 577 5.29 25.07 9.70
N PRO A 578 5.62 24.18 10.65
CA PRO A 578 6.88 23.43 10.59
C PRO A 578 6.93 22.49 9.39
N THR A 579 5.82 21.82 9.04
CA THR A 579 5.79 20.94 7.86
C THR A 579 6.02 21.73 6.57
N GLN A 580 5.51 22.96 6.48
CA GLN A 580 5.77 23.84 5.34
C GLN A 580 7.23 24.25 5.28
N ILE A 581 7.84 24.62 6.41
CA ILE A 581 9.27 24.95 6.46
C ILE A 581 10.13 23.76 6.02
N THR A 582 9.85 22.55 6.50
CA THR A 582 10.61 21.36 6.10
C THR A 582 10.47 21.03 4.62
N VAL A 583 9.26 21.19 4.06
CA VAL A 583 9.02 20.94 2.64
C VAL A 583 9.75 21.99 1.80
N SER A 584 9.65 23.26 2.15
CA SER A 584 10.38 24.32 1.46
C SER A 584 11.88 24.10 1.49
N ILE A 585 12.45 23.70 2.64
CA ILE A 585 13.87 23.36 2.75
C ILE A 585 14.24 22.14 1.89
N ALA A 586 13.37 21.13 1.78
CA ALA A 586 13.64 19.94 0.98
C ALA A 586 13.53 20.17 -0.54
N THR A 587 12.83 21.24 -0.96
CA THR A 587 12.70 21.64 -2.38
C THR A 587 13.77 22.64 -2.85
N TYR A 588 14.60 23.16 -1.95
CA TYR A 588 15.79 23.98 -2.25
C TYR A 588 17.05 23.13 -2.12
#